data_AF-A0A0Q7Z6X0-F1
#
_entry.id   AF-A0A0Q7Z6X0-F1
#
_cell.length_a   1.000
_cell.length_b   1.000
_cell.length_c   1.000
_cell.angle_alpha   90.00
_cell.angle_beta   90.00
_cell.angle_gamma   90.00
#
_symmetry.space_group_name_H-M   'P 1'
#
loop_
_entity.id
_entity.type
_entity.pdbx_description
1 polymer ?
#
loop_
_entity_poly.entity_id
_entity_poly.type
_entity_poly.pdbx_seq_one_letter_code
_entity_poly.pdbx_strand_id
1 'polypeptide(L)'
;MASGATGDDVRDLQARLKAIQWYAGLVTGTYDANTVSAVKGFQEKREIPVTGEVDQRTMDRLHAMTSTPTHDAKHNVAPDPGTATSAALDPRCATGRVMCIDKTSKTLRWVVDGKVLKTLEVRFGSTLNDTPTREGAFNVGWKDIDHVSNEFGSAMPFSMFFSGGQAVHYSSDFAANGYGGASHGCVNVRDYNGLAWLYDQVNVGDKVIVYWS
;
A
#
# COMPACT_ATOMS: atom_id res chain seq x y z
N MET A 1 13.76 21.56 2.38
CA MET A 1 14.33 21.10 1.09
C MET A 1 13.49 21.64 -0.05
N ALA A 2 14.08 21.92 -1.22
CA ALA A 2 13.39 22.48 -2.37
C ALA A 2 13.92 21.90 -3.68
N SER A 3 13.28 22.27 -4.80
CA SER A 3 13.66 21.84 -6.15
C SER A 3 15.16 22.04 -6.41
N GLY A 4 15.80 21.02 -6.99
CA GLY A 4 17.23 21.01 -7.30
C GLY A 4 18.13 20.55 -6.14
N ALA A 5 17.60 20.37 -4.92
CA ALA A 5 18.34 19.75 -3.83
C ALA A 5 18.77 18.32 -4.19
N THR A 6 19.92 17.89 -3.67
CA THR A 6 20.44 16.53 -3.83
C THR A 6 20.96 15.98 -2.51
N GLY A 7 21.07 14.65 -2.41
CA GLY A 7 21.69 13.98 -1.27
C GLY A 7 20.76 13.03 -0.51
N ASP A 8 21.23 12.57 0.64
CA ASP A 8 20.57 11.50 1.41
C ASP A 8 19.24 11.95 2.02
N ASP A 9 19.10 13.23 2.39
CA ASP A 9 17.83 13.78 2.87
C ASP A 9 16.74 13.73 1.79
N VAL A 10 17.13 13.94 0.53
CA VAL A 10 16.21 13.80 -0.61
C VAL A 10 15.85 12.34 -0.84
N ARG A 11 16.80 11.40 -0.65
CA ARG A 11 16.51 9.96 -0.71
C ARG A 11 15.54 9.54 0.39
N ASP A 12 15.72 10.04 1.61
CA ASP A 12 14.84 9.79 2.74
C ASP A 12 13.42 10.30 2.45
N LEU A 13 13.30 11.55 1.99
CA LEU A 13 12.02 12.14 1.56
C LEU A 13 11.33 11.29 0.49
N GLN A 14 12.04 10.96 -0.60
CA GLN A 14 11.48 10.18 -1.71
C GLN A 14 11.09 8.78 -1.24
N ALA A 15 11.90 8.12 -0.40
CA ALA A 15 11.60 6.81 0.14
C ALA A 15 10.36 6.84 1.05
N ARG A 16 10.20 7.86 1.89
CA ARG A 16 8.99 8.06 2.71
C ARG A 16 7.76 8.30 1.85
N LEU A 17 7.81 9.25 0.91
CA LEU A 17 6.71 9.51 -0.01
C LEU A 17 6.36 8.25 -0.82
N LYS A 18 7.36 7.47 -1.24
CA LYS A 18 7.17 6.20 -1.95
C LYS A 18 6.54 5.14 -1.06
N ALA A 19 6.95 5.03 0.21
CA ALA A 19 6.33 4.14 1.18
C ALA A 19 4.82 4.43 1.26
N ILE A 20 4.45 5.72 1.41
CA ILE A 20 3.05 6.14 1.46
C ILE A 20 2.34 6.32 0.10
N GLN A 21 2.92 5.79 -0.99
CA GLN A 21 2.35 5.78 -2.35
C GLN A 21 2.09 7.17 -2.96
N TRP A 22 2.79 8.21 -2.49
CA TRP A 22 2.82 9.56 -3.04
C TRP A 22 3.90 9.78 -4.09
N TYR A 23 4.83 8.84 -4.24
CA TYR A 23 5.92 8.89 -5.20
C TYR A 23 6.09 7.55 -5.90
N ALA A 24 5.93 7.50 -7.23
CA ALA A 24 6.05 6.29 -8.03
C ALA A 24 7.45 6.09 -8.64
N GLY A 25 8.27 7.15 -8.69
CA GLY A 25 9.61 7.13 -9.29
C GLY A 25 10.62 6.30 -8.50
N LEU A 26 11.81 6.12 -9.08
CA LEU A 26 12.98 5.60 -8.35
C LEU A 26 13.45 6.63 -7.32
N VAL A 27 13.97 6.18 -6.18
CA VAL A 27 14.66 7.04 -5.23
C VAL A 27 16.00 7.44 -5.84
N THR A 28 16.05 8.64 -6.40
CA THR A 28 17.22 9.17 -7.12
C THR A 28 18.15 9.97 -6.21
N GLY A 29 17.63 10.53 -5.13
CA GLY A 29 18.35 11.50 -4.30
C GLY A 29 18.45 12.87 -4.95
N THR A 30 17.64 13.15 -5.98
CA THR A 30 17.53 14.46 -6.64
C THR A 30 16.09 14.96 -6.53
N TYR A 31 15.91 16.18 -6.02
CA TYR A 31 14.61 16.80 -5.85
C TYR A 31 14.14 17.36 -7.20
N ASP A 32 13.69 16.45 -8.06
CA ASP A 32 13.24 16.70 -9.42
C ASP A 32 11.76 17.11 -9.49
N ALA A 33 11.27 17.34 -10.71
CA ALA A 33 9.87 17.70 -10.95
C ALA A 33 8.87 16.66 -10.41
N ASN A 34 9.23 15.36 -10.45
CA ASN A 34 8.39 14.31 -9.89
C ASN A 34 8.30 14.41 -8.36
N THR A 35 9.42 14.75 -7.71
CA THR A 35 9.48 14.97 -6.26
C THR A 35 8.68 16.21 -5.86
N VAL A 36 8.78 17.31 -6.63
CA VAL A 36 7.94 18.51 -6.43
C VAL A 36 6.46 18.17 -6.50
N SER A 37 6.03 17.43 -7.53
CA SER A 37 4.64 17.04 -7.71
C SER A 37 4.13 16.15 -6.57
N ALA A 38 4.94 15.17 -6.14
CA ALA A 38 4.62 14.31 -5.01
C ALA A 38 4.44 15.09 -3.70
N VAL A 39 5.34 16.05 -3.43
CA VAL A 39 5.26 16.90 -2.23
C VAL A 39 4.04 17.81 -2.27
N LYS A 40 3.73 18.43 -3.42
CA LYS A 40 2.53 19.26 -3.55
C LYS A 40 1.25 18.48 -3.30
N GLY A 41 1.10 17.30 -3.92
CA GLY A 41 -0.06 16.44 -3.71
C GLY A 41 -0.19 15.98 -2.25
N PHE A 42 0.93 15.62 -1.62
CA PHE A 42 0.95 15.27 -0.21
C PHE A 42 0.51 16.46 0.67
N GLN A 43 1.06 17.66 0.43
CA GLN A 43 0.70 18.87 1.18
C GLN A 43 -0.78 19.19 1.06
N GLU A 44 -1.31 19.19 -0.16
CA GLU A 44 -2.72 19.43 -0.45
C GLU A 44 -3.61 18.45 0.32
N LYS A 45 -3.32 17.14 0.23
CA LYS A 45 -4.12 16.11 0.90
C LYS A 45 -4.02 16.16 2.43
N ARG A 46 -2.95 16.74 2.97
CA ARG A 46 -2.75 16.89 4.41
C ARG A 46 -3.10 18.28 4.92
N GLU A 47 -3.70 19.13 4.08
CA GLU A 47 -4.12 20.49 4.42
C GLU A 47 -2.95 21.34 4.95
N ILE A 48 -1.76 21.10 4.37
CA ILE A 48 -0.52 21.84 4.59
C ILE A 48 -0.39 22.85 3.44
N PRO A 49 0.19 24.05 3.66
CA PRO A 49 0.47 24.98 2.55
C PRO A 49 1.19 24.30 1.39
N VAL A 50 0.62 24.40 0.19
CA VAL A 50 1.08 23.70 -1.02
C VAL A 50 2.22 24.49 -1.68
N THR A 51 3.40 24.45 -1.07
CA THR A 51 4.59 25.14 -1.57
C THR A 51 5.37 24.30 -2.58
N GLY A 52 5.27 22.97 -2.48
CA GLY A 52 6.17 22.05 -3.18
C GLY A 52 7.59 22.04 -2.60
N GLU A 53 7.81 22.75 -1.49
CA GLU A 53 9.01 22.70 -0.67
C GLU A 53 8.72 21.92 0.61
N VAL A 54 9.71 21.20 1.11
CA VAL A 54 9.56 20.43 2.34
C VAL A 54 10.11 21.24 3.52
N ASP A 55 9.19 21.73 4.33
CA ASP A 55 9.43 22.37 5.62
C ASP A 55 9.29 21.38 6.79
N GLN A 56 9.50 21.87 8.02
CA GLN A 56 9.39 21.05 9.23
C GLN A 56 8.00 20.41 9.37
N ARG A 57 6.93 21.16 9.06
CA ARG A 57 5.55 20.66 9.14
C ARG A 57 5.32 19.48 8.19
N THR A 58 5.82 19.59 6.96
CA THR A 58 5.74 18.54 5.94
C THR A 58 6.51 17.30 6.39
N MET A 59 7.73 17.47 6.93
CA MET A 59 8.53 16.35 7.43
C MET A 59 7.92 15.68 8.67
N ASP A 60 7.44 16.44 9.64
CA ASP A 60 6.78 15.90 10.84
C ASP A 60 5.57 15.07 10.45
N ARG A 61 4.78 15.54 9.47
CA ARG A 61 3.64 14.78 8.97
C ARG A 61 4.07 13.50 8.25
N LEU A 62 5.15 13.52 7.48
CA LEU A 62 5.71 12.31 6.86
C LEU A 62 6.22 11.32 7.91
N HIS A 63 6.96 11.78 8.91
CA HIS A 63 7.48 10.96 10.00
C HIS A 63 6.35 10.31 10.81
N ALA A 64 5.26 11.03 11.08
CA ALA A 64 4.10 10.48 11.76
C ALA A 64 3.35 9.41 10.93
N MET A 65 3.64 9.30 9.63
CA MET A 65 2.97 8.38 8.71
C MET A 65 3.90 7.31 8.14
N THR A 66 5.19 7.33 8.48
CA THR A 66 6.20 6.43 7.92
C THR A 66 7.23 6.05 8.97
N SER A 67 7.68 4.81 8.93
CA SER A 67 8.90 4.40 9.61
C SER A 67 10.14 5.04 8.96
N THR A 68 11.26 5.04 9.67
CA THR A 68 12.55 5.42 9.07
C THR A 68 12.88 4.51 7.89
N PRO A 69 13.10 5.06 6.68
CA PRO A 69 13.49 4.29 5.51
C PRO A 69 14.75 3.46 5.75
N THR A 70 14.74 2.20 5.32
CA THR A 70 15.94 1.38 5.29
C THR A 70 16.92 1.88 4.23
N HIS A 71 18.18 1.46 4.33
CA HIS A 71 19.16 1.66 3.26
C HIS A 71 18.60 1.17 1.92
N ASP A 72 18.05 -0.04 1.90
CA ASP A 72 17.52 -0.66 0.69
C ASP A 72 16.38 0.16 0.05
N ALA A 73 15.45 0.67 0.86
CA ALA A 73 14.39 1.56 0.40
C ALA A 73 14.94 2.86 -0.22
N LYS A 74 16.00 3.43 0.34
CA LYS A 74 16.68 4.65 -0.16
C LYS A 74 17.51 4.41 -1.42
N HIS A 75 17.87 3.15 -1.72
CA HIS A 75 18.73 2.77 -2.84
C HIS A 75 18.05 1.89 -3.90
N ASN A 76 16.71 1.80 -3.87
CA ASN A 76 15.91 0.99 -4.80
C ASN A 76 16.28 -0.51 -4.80
N VAL A 77 16.75 -1.02 -3.67
CA VAL A 77 16.96 -2.45 -3.48
C VAL A 77 15.62 -3.05 -3.05
N ALA A 78 15.19 -4.10 -3.76
CA ALA A 78 13.93 -4.78 -3.44
C ALA A 78 14.02 -5.40 -2.04
N PRO A 79 13.00 -5.24 -1.17
CA PRO A 79 13.01 -5.88 0.14
C PRO A 79 13.12 -7.41 0.00
N ASP A 80 13.91 -8.04 0.87
CA ASP A 80 13.91 -9.50 1.00
C ASP A 80 12.51 -9.97 1.47
N PRO A 81 11.83 -10.85 0.71
CA PRO A 81 10.53 -11.42 1.09
C PRO A 81 10.48 -11.99 2.52
N GLY A 82 11.62 -12.41 3.07
CA GLY A 82 11.74 -12.93 4.43
C GLY A 82 11.51 -11.90 5.55
N THR A 83 11.77 -10.60 5.31
CA THR A 83 11.74 -9.57 6.37
C THR A 83 10.35 -8.99 6.67
N ALA A 84 9.39 -9.13 5.74
CA ALA A 84 8.01 -8.65 5.91
C ALA A 84 7.23 -9.37 7.02
N THR A 85 7.73 -10.52 7.48
CA THR A 85 7.13 -11.30 8.58
C THR A 85 7.39 -10.73 9.99
N SER A 86 8.25 -9.71 10.12
CA SER A 86 8.67 -9.13 11.41
C SER A 86 7.93 -7.85 11.84
N ALA A 87 7.14 -7.23 10.94
CA ALA A 87 6.40 -6.01 11.26
C ALA A 87 5.29 -6.31 12.28
N ALA A 88 5.22 -5.52 13.35
CA ALA A 88 4.20 -5.68 14.40
C ALA A 88 2.79 -5.62 13.80
N LEU A 89 1.90 -6.47 14.31
CA LEU A 89 0.51 -6.54 13.86
C LEU A 89 -0.32 -5.44 14.52
N ASP A 90 -1.15 -4.73 13.75
CA ASP A 90 -2.07 -3.71 14.31
C ASP A 90 -2.96 -4.30 15.42
N PRO A 91 -3.18 -3.62 16.55
CA PRO A 91 -4.00 -4.14 17.66
C PRO A 91 -5.42 -4.55 17.25
N ARG A 92 -6.01 -3.91 16.23
CA ARG A 92 -7.34 -4.26 15.70
C ARG A 92 -7.38 -5.65 15.07
N CYS A 93 -6.21 -6.20 14.75
CA CYS A 93 -6.05 -7.53 14.19
C CYS A 93 -5.90 -8.63 15.24
N ALA A 94 -5.86 -8.30 16.53
CA ALA A 94 -5.56 -9.25 17.59
C ALA A 94 -6.72 -10.23 17.91
N THR A 95 -7.94 -9.97 17.44
CA THR A 95 -9.13 -10.76 17.84
C THR A 95 -10.06 -11.08 16.66
N GLY A 96 -10.56 -12.31 16.66
CA GLY A 96 -11.41 -12.86 15.60
C GLY A 96 -10.63 -13.12 14.32
N ARG A 97 -11.36 -13.14 13.20
CA ARG A 97 -10.85 -13.47 11.88
C ARG A 97 -10.74 -12.20 11.03
N VAL A 98 -9.56 -11.93 10.49
CA VAL A 98 -9.27 -10.63 9.90
C VAL A 98 -8.21 -10.70 8.80
N MET A 99 -8.49 -9.99 7.70
CA MET A 99 -7.48 -9.63 6.70
C MET A 99 -6.80 -8.32 7.13
N CYS A 100 -5.56 -8.42 7.59
CA CYS A 100 -4.75 -7.30 8.05
C CYS A 100 -3.85 -6.81 6.93
N ILE A 101 -4.20 -5.68 6.37
CA ILE A 101 -3.60 -5.12 5.17
C ILE A 101 -2.77 -3.91 5.57
N ASP A 102 -1.46 -4.11 5.56
CA ASP A 102 -0.49 -3.11 5.95
C ASP A 102 0.15 -2.50 4.70
N LYS A 103 -0.12 -1.21 4.52
CA LYS A 103 0.34 -0.43 3.38
C LYS A 103 1.83 -0.08 3.48
N THR A 104 2.41 -0.05 4.68
CA THR A 104 3.85 0.18 4.90
C THR A 104 4.65 -1.04 4.44
N SER A 105 4.33 -2.23 4.97
CA SER A 105 5.02 -3.48 4.61
C SER A 105 4.57 -4.09 3.28
N LYS A 106 3.48 -3.58 2.69
CA LYS A 106 2.86 -4.10 1.47
C LYS A 106 2.43 -5.56 1.61
N THR A 107 1.88 -5.89 2.78
CA THR A 107 1.41 -7.25 3.08
C THR A 107 -0.07 -7.30 3.42
N LEU A 108 -0.73 -8.36 2.98
CA LEU A 108 -1.97 -8.85 3.56
C LEU A 108 -1.63 -10.06 4.41
N ARG A 109 -1.94 -9.97 5.71
CA ARG A 109 -1.83 -11.06 6.67
C ARG A 109 -3.21 -11.57 7.02
N TRP A 110 -3.44 -12.86 6.80
CA TRP A 110 -4.63 -13.54 7.31
C TRP A 110 -4.38 -13.91 8.77
N VAL A 111 -5.18 -13.37 9.66
CA VAL A 111 -4.99 -13.53 11.11
C VAL A 111 -6.26 -14.10 11.74
N VAL A 112 -6.05 -15.07 12.64
CA VAL A 112 -7.10 -15.60 13.51
C VAL A 112 -6.61 -15.49 14.95
N ASP A 113 -7.31 -14.70 15.75
CA ASP A 113 -7.01 -14.44 17.16
C ASP A 113 -5.54 -14.07 17.42
N GLY A 114 -5.05 -13.09 16.63
CA GLY A 114 -3.69 -12.57 16.73
C GLY A 114 -2.62 -13.45 16.09
N LYS A 115 -2.94 -14.67 15.68
CA LYS A 115 -2.01 -15.57 14.98
C LYS A 115 -2.07 -15.37 13.47
N VAL A 116 -0.94 -14.98 12.88
CA VAL A 116 -0.79 -14.90 11.42
C VAL A 116 -0.73 -16.34 10.86
N LEU A 117 -1.67 -16.66 9.97
CA LEU A 117 -1.76 -17.97 9.30
C LEU A 117 -1.19 -17.95 7.88
N LYS A 118 -1.27 -16.80 7.20
CA LYS A 118 -0.72 -16.60 5.86
C LYS A 118 -0.33 -15.14 5.69
N THR A 119 0.74 -14.91 4.95
CA THR A 119 1.15 -13.58 4.49
C THR A 119 1.21 -13.61 2.97
N LEU A 120 0.61 -12.62 2.34
CA LEU A 120 0.59 -12.42 0.90
C LEU A 120 1.13 -11.02 0.60
N GLU A 121 1.91 -10.90 -0.46
CA GLU A 121 2.31 -9.59 -0.96
C GLU A 121 1.17 -8.92 -1.71
N VAL A 122 1.02 -7.62 -1.48
CA VAL A 122 -0.06 -6.83 -2.05
C VAL A 122 0.41 -5.49 -2.61
N ARG A 123 -0.31 -5.02 -3.64
CA ARG A 123 -0.13 -3.71 -4.25
C ARG A 123 -1.43 -2.92 -4.19
N PHE A 124 -1.32 -1.62 -3.93
CA PHE A 124 -2.45 -0.74 -3.63
C PHE A 124 -2.72 0.26 -4.73
N GLY A 125 -3.85 0.95 -4.58
CA GLY A 125 -4.14 2.13 -5.36
C GLY A 125 -3.29 3.30 -4.91
N SER A 126 -2.87 4.12 -5.88
CA SER A 126 -2.04 5.30 -5.62
C SER A 126 -2.88 6.57 -5.63
N THR A 127 -2.48 7.54 -4.81
CA THR A 127 -3.01 8.91 -4.86
C THR A 127 -2.62 9.64 -6.13
N LEU A 128 -1.58 9.19 -6.85
CA LEU A 128 -1.18 9.75 -8.15
C LEU A 128 -2.26 9.56 -9.22
N ASN A 129 -3.06 8.50 -9.11
CA ASN A 129 -4.16 8.20 -10.03
C ASN A 129 -5.52 8.50 -9.39
N ASP A 130 -5.56 9.32 -8.33
CA ASP A 130 -6.75 9.65 -7.51
C ASP A 130 -7.62 8.44 -7.10
N THR A 131 -6.98 7.28 -6.93
CA THR A 131 -7.65 6.02 -6.62
C THR A 131 -6.98 5.31 -5.44
N PRO A 132 -6.75 5.97 -4.29
CA PRO A 132 -6.10 5.31 -3.17
C PRO A 132 -6.94 4.19 -2.56
N THR A 133 -6.29 3.09 -2.17
CA THR A 133 -6.92 2.09 -1.30
C THR A 133 -7.24 2.74 0.05
N ARG A 134 -8.51 2.72 0.45
CA ARG A 134 -9.02 3.40 1.64
C ARG A 134 -8.52 2.72 2.91
N GLU A 135 -8.01 3.50 3.85
CA GLU A 135 -7.70 3.04 5.20
C GLU A 135 -8.96 2.93 6.05
N GLY A 136 -8.96 2.03 7.04
CA GLY A 136 -10.07 1.89 7.97
C GLY A 136 -10.31 0.45 8.44
N ALA A 137 -11.42 0.30 9.15
CA ALA A 137 -11.97 -0.99 9.53
C ALA A 137 -13.21 -1.26 8.70
N PHE A 138 -13.24 -2.40 8.03
CA PHE A 138 -14.29 -2.85 7.13
C PHE A 138 -14.62 -4.32 7.40
N ASN A 139 -15.56 -4.84 6.61
CA ASN A 139 -15.90 -6.26 6.56
C ASN A 139 -15.98 -6.70 5.11
N VAL A 140 -15.71 -7.98 4.85
CA VAL A 140 -15.99 -8.58 3.55
C VAL A 140 -17.50 -8.56 3.32
N GLY A 141 -17.96 -7.80 2.33
CA GLY A 141 -19.38 -7.66 2.01
C GLY A 141 -19.89 -8.79 1.12
N TRP A 142 -19.16 -9.09 0.05
CA TRP A 142 -19.47 -10.18 -0.87
C TRP A 142 -18.22 -10.66 -1.59
N LYS A 143 -18.34 -11.82 -2.23
CA LYS A 143 -17.23 -12.53 -2.88
C LYS A 143 -17.66 -13.00 -4.26
N ASP A 144 -16.73 -12.98 -5.20
CA ASP A 144 -16.92 -13.48 -6.56
C ASP A 144 -15.62 -14.07 -7.08
N ILE A 145 -15.66 -15.36 -7.44
CA ILE A 145 -14.48 -16.14 -7.78
C ILE A 145 -13.95 -15.79 -9.18
N ASP A 146 -14.84 -15.47 -10.13
CA ASP A 146 -14.52 -15.23 -11.54
C ASP A 146 -14.87 -13.79 -11.95
N HIS A 147 -14.72 -12.85 -11.02
CA HIS A 147 -15.12 -11.46 -11.23
C HIS A 147 -14.38 -10.81 -12.41
N VAL A 148 -15.09 -10.00 -13.18
CA VAL A 148 -14.52 -9.14 -14.22
C VAL A 148 -14.96 -7.70 -13.94
N SER A 149 -14.00 -6.78 -13.90
CA SER A 149 -14.32 -5.37 -13.71
C SER A 149 -15.11 -4.83 -14.90
N ASN A 150 -16.30 -4.31 -14.66
CA ASN A 150 -17.08 -3.62 -15.70
C ASN A 150 -16.42 -2.31 -16.16
N GLU A 151 -15.65 -1.65 -15.29
CA GLU A 151 -15.00 -0.36 -15.55
C GLU A 151 -13.69 -0.52 -16.34
N PHE A 152 -12.92 -1.59 -16.05
CA PHE A 152 -11.60 -1.80 -16.64
C PHE A 152 -11.52 -3.02 -17.58
N GLY A 153 -12.61 -3.78 -17.74
CA GLY A 153 -12.65 -5.01 -18.56
C GLY A 153 -11.69 -6.11 -18.11
N SER A 154 -11.08 -5.97 -16.94
CA SER A 154 -9.98 -6.81 -16.47
C SER A 154 -10.47 -7.90 -15.53
N ALA A 155 -9.98 -9.12 -15.72
CA ALA A 155 -10.27 -10.23 -14.82
C ALA A 155 -9.69 -9.99 -13.43
N MET A 156 -10.51 -10.20 -12.41
CA MET A 156 -10.20 -10.01 -10.99
C MET A 156 -10.59 -11.29 -10.21
N PRO A 157 -9.94 -12.43 -10.47
CA PRO A 157 -10.35 -13.66 -9.81
C PRO A 157 -10.11 -13.61 -8.30
N PHE A 158 -10.93 -14.37 -7.58
CA PHE A 158 -10.98 -14.42 -6.11
C PHE A 158 -11.27 -13.07 -5.46
N SER A 159 -12.16 -12.28 -6.07
CA SER A 159 -12.53 -10.96 -5.57
C SER A 159 -13.29 -11.04 -4.25
N MET A 160 -12.79 -10.33 -3.23
CA MET A 160 -13.42 -10.16 -1.93
C MET A 160 -13.62 -8.67 -1.65
N PHE A 161 -14.84 -8.18 -1.86
CA PHE A 161 -15.18 -6.76 -1.78
C PHE A 161 -15.38 -6.33 -0.34
N PHE A 162 -14.79 -5.20 0.06
CA PHE A 162 -14.84 -4.71 1.44
C PHE A 162 -15.19 -3.23 1.58
N SER A 163 -15.08 -2.42 0.52
CA SER A 163 -15.40 -0.98 0.61
C SER A 163 -15.85 -0.38 -0.72
N GLY A 164 -17.16 -0.37 -0.98
CA GLY A 164 -17.78 0.41 -2.07
C GLY A 164 -17.10 0.27 -3.43
N GLY A 165 -16.74 -0.96 -3.81
CA GLY A 165 -16.02 -1.29 -5.05
C GLY A 165 -14.55 -1.71 -4.85
N GLN A 166 -13.91 -1.39 -3.72
CA GLN A 166 -12.57 -1.88 -3.41
C GLN A 166 -12.62 -3.34 -2.93
N ALA A 167 -11.78 -4.17 -3.54
CA ALA A 167 -11.66 -5.59 -3.25
C ALA A 167 -10.21 -6.03 -3.07
N VAL A 168 -10.01 -7.13 -2.35
CA VAL A 168 -8.82 -7.96 -2.47
C VAL A 168 -9.05 -8.92 -3.64
N HIS A 169 -8.14 -8.98 -4.61
CA HIS A 169 -8.25 -9.88 -5.76
C HIS A 169 -6.88 -10.18 -6.38
N TYR A 170 -6.82 -11.21 -7.23
CA TYR A 170 -5.59 -11.53 -7.96
C TYR A 170 -5.37 -10.56 -9.11
N SER A 171 -4.11 -10.24 -9.39
CA SER A 171 -3.72 -9.38 -10.51
C SER A 171 -2.56 -10.00 -11.27
N SER A 172 -2.82 -10.37 -12.52
CA SER A 172 -1.79 -10.83 -13.46
C SER A 172 -0.75 -9.74 -13.74
N ASP A 173 -1.18 -8.47 -13.78
CA ASP A 173 -0.27 -7.34 -13.92
C ASP A 173 0.67 -7.23 -12.70
N PHE A 174 0.16 -7.37 -11.47
CA PHE A 174 1.02 -7.35 -10.30
C PHE A 174 1.97 -8.56 -10.28
N ALA A 175 1.50 -9.73 -10.72
CA ALA A 175 2.34 -10.91 -10.84
C ALA A 175 3.48 -10.73 -11.86
N ALA A 176 3.23 -10.06 -12.99
CA ALA A 176 4.23 -9.82 -14.02
C ALA A 176 5.17 -8.65 -13.71
N ASN A 177 4.62 -7.53 -13.21
CA ASN A 177 5.30 -6.24 -13.13
C ASN A 177 5.68 -5.81 -11.71
N GLY A 178 5.26 -6.57 -10.70
CA GLY A 178 5.54 -6.26 -9.29
C GLY A 178 5.10 -4.83 -8.93
N TYR A 179 5.94 -4.13 -8.19
CA TYR A 179 5.64 -2.78 -7.71
C TYR A 179 5.90 -1.67 -8.74
N GLY A 180 6.18 -2.00 -10.00
CA GLY A 180 6.35 -1.06 -11.11
C GLY A 180 5.04 -0.44 -11.63
N GLY A 181 4.06 -0.22 -10.75
CA GLY A 181 2.72 0.27 -11.07
C GLY A 181 1.86 0.40 -9.82
N ALA A 182 0.58 0.71 -10.01
CA ALA A 182 -0.42 0.79 -8.94
C ALA A 182 -1.74 0.16 -9.38
N SER A 183 -2.60 -0.18 -8.44
CA SER A 183 -3.99 -0.50 -8.76
C SER A 183 -4.85 0.77 -8.88
N HIS A 184 -6.14 0.60 -9.16
CA HIS A 184 -7.15 1.67 -9.11
C HIS A 184 -7.98 1.61 -7.81
N GLY A 185 -7.32 1.29 -6.69
CA GLY A 185 -7.91 1.30 -5.34
C GLY A 185 -8.08 -0.09 -4.72
N CYS A 186 -8.13 -1.15 -5.53
CA CYS A 186 -8.15 -2.51 -5.03
C CYS A 186 -6.81 -2.95 -4.42
N VAL A 187 -6.86 -3.99 -3.60
CA VAL A 187 -5.69 -4.66 -3.03
C VAL A 187 -5.33 -5.83 -3.94
N ASN A 188 -4.35 -5.62 -4.80
CA ASN A 188 -3.91 -6.58 -5.80
C ASN A 188 -2.95 -7.59 -5.15
N VAL A 189 -3.20 -8.87 -5.32
CA VAL A 189 -2.33 -9.97 -4.84
C VAL A 189 -1.66 -10.64 -6.04
N ARG A 190 -0.36 -10.91 -5.96
CA ARG A 190 0.40 -11.57 -7.03
C ARG A 190 0.47 -13.10 -6.93
N ASP A 191 0.27 -13.64 -5.74
CA ASP A 191 0.27 -15.09 -5.51
C ASP A 191 -1.14 -15.66 -5.75
N TYR A 192 -1.34 -16.26 -6.92
CA TYR A 192 -2.62 -16.83 -7.32
C TYR A 192 -3.09 -17.93 -6.36
N ASN A 193 -2.22 -18.90 -6.06
CA ASN A 193 -2.57 -20.04 -5.20
C ASN A 193 -2.73 -19.61 -3.74
N GLY A 194 -1.90 -18.68 -3.29
CA GLY A 194 -2.02 -18.08 -1.96
C GLY A 194 -3.33 -17.34 -1.78
N LEU A 195 -3.79 -16.61 -2.82
CA LEU A 195 -5.09 -15.96 -2.78
C LEU A 195 -6.25 -16.94 -2.88
N ALA A 196 -6.17 -17.96 -3.73
CA ALA A 196 -7.19 -19.00 -3.82
C ALA A 196 -7.41 -19.67 -2.45
N TRP A 197 -6.33 -20.03 -1.76
CA TRP A 197 -6.38 -20.55 -0.40
C TRP A 197 -7.06 -19.56 0.56
N LEU A 198 -6.68 -18.29 0.50
CA LEU A 198 -7.27 -17.26 1.37
C LEU A 198 -8.77 -17.08 1.09
N TYR A 199 -9.17 -17.09 -0.18
CA TYR A 199 -10.55 -16.99 -0.60
C TYR A 199 -11.40 -18.12 0.00
N ASP A 200 -10.88 -19.35 0.03
CA ASP A 200 -11.57 -20.48 0.67
C ASP A 200 -11.66 -20.32 2.19
N GLN A 201 -10.70 -19.65 2.82
CA GLN A 201 -10.76 -19.39 4.26
C GLN A 201 -11.76 -18.30 4.61
N VAL A 202 -11.81 -17.21 3.85
CA VAL A 202 -12.53 -15.97 4.21
C VAL A 202 -14.04 -16.12 4.02
N ASN A 203 -14.80 -15.68 5.01
CA ASN A 203 -16.25 -15.60 4.99
C ASN A 203 -16.74 -14.17 4.76
N VAL A 204 -17.94 -14.01 4.19
CA VAL A 204 -18.66 -12.74 4.25
C VAL A 204 -18.86 -12.37 5.73
N GLY A 205 -18.56 -11.12 6.07
CA GLY A 205 -18.56 -10.60 7.44
C GLY A 205 -17.19 -10.63 8.13
N ASP A 206 -16.20 -11.39 7.65
CA ASP A 206 -14.84 -11.36 8.22
C ASP A 206 -14.26 -9.93 8.12
N LYS A 207 -13.48 -9.53 9.12
CA LYS A 207 -12.95 -8.17 9.23
C LYS A 207 -11.89 -7.91 8.16
N VAL A 208 -11.80 -6.67 7.71
CA VAL A 208 -10.69 -6.18 6.87
C VAL A 208 -10.16 -4.90 7.51
N ILE A 209 -8.90 -4.90 7.90
CA ILE A 209 -8.25 -3.73 8.50
C ILE A 209 -7.16 -3.26 7.55
N VAL A 210 -7.30 -2.04 7.03
CA VAL A 210 -6.33 -1.42 6.14
C VAL A 210 -5.64 -0.28 6.88
N TYR A 211 -4.31 -0.33 7.00
CA TYR A 211 -3.54 0.60 7.84
C TYR A 211 -2.11 0.83 7.34
N TRP A 212 -1.42 1.75 8.00
CA TRP A 212 0.01 2.00 7.87
C TRP A 212 0.68 1.65 9.20
N SER A 213 1.70 0.78 9.20
CA SER A 213 2.54 0.51 10.38
C SER A 213 3.71 1.49 10.49
#